data_AF-A0A941UXG4-F1
#
_entry.id   AF-A0A941UXG4-F1
#
_cell.length_a   1.000
_cell.length_b   1.000
_cell.length_c   1.000
_cell.angle_alpha   90.00
_cell.angle_beta   90.00
_cell.angle_gamma   90.00
#
_symmetry.space_group_name_H-M   'P 1'
#
loop_
_entity.id
_entity.type
_entity.pdbx_description
1 polymer ?
#
loop_
_entity_poly.entity_id
_entity_poly.type
_entity_poly.pdbx_seq_one_letter_code
_entity_poly.pdbx_strand_id
1 'polypeptide(L)'
;WLFRNLAVIRVYTKTPGKPAEKHHPFTLRRGQTIDDVAHLVHKDIARGLKYARVWAPHAVGGLHVGRDHPLADGEIVELHV
;
A
#
# COMPACT_ATOMS: atom_id res chain seq x y z
N TRP A 1 -8.89 15.15 9.09
CA TRP A 1 -8.17 16.25 9.76
C TRP A 1 -7.01 15.72 10.62
N LEU A 2 -7.25 14.83 11.60
CA LEU A 2 -6.20 14.26 12.49
C LEU A 2 -4.98 13.67 11.75
N PHE A 3 -5.19 12.66 10.91
CA PHE A 3 -4.08 12.00 10.19
C PHE A 3 -3.29 12.95 9.27
N ARG A 4 -3.97 13.97 8.73
CA ARG A 4 -3.31 15.00 7.92
C ARG A 4 -2.25 15.74 8.74
N ASN A 5 -2.63 16.19 9.94
CA ASN A 5 -1.76 16.90 10.88
C ASN A 5 -0.64 16.03 11.45
N LEU A 6 -0.90 14.74 11.66
CA LEU A 6 0.12 13.80 12.13
C LEU A 6 1.09 13.33 11.03
N ALA A 7 0.89 13.80 9.78
CA ALA A 7 1.63 13.36 8.60
C ALA A 7 1.66 11.83 8.45
N VAL A 8 0.56 11.16 8.80
CA VAL A 8 0.39 9.71 8.60
C VAL A 8 -0.65 9.44 7.52
N ILE A 9 -0.51 8.26 6.92
CA ILE A 9 -1.42 7.70 5.92
C ILE A 9 -1.77 6.27 6.32
N ARG A 10 -2.95 5.83 5.93
CA ARG A 10 -3.44 4.46 6.10
C ARG A 10 -3.47 3.81 4.74
N VAL A 11 -2.86 2.64 4.63
CA VAL A 11 -2.81 1.85 3.41
C VAL A 11 -3.41 0.48 3.69
N TYR A 12 -4.26 0.02 2.79
CA TYR A 12 -4.98 -1.24 2.92
C TYR A 12 -4.34 -2.28 2.01
N THR A 13 -4.11 -3.48 2.50
CA THR A 13 -3.56 -4.55 1.66
C THR A 13 -4.65 -5.39 1.04
N LYS A 14 -4.33 -5.95 -0.12
CA LYS A 14 -5.16 -6.90 -0.84
C LYS A 14 -4.30 -8.07 -1.25
N THR A 15 -4.77 -9.28 -0.99
CA THR A 15 -4.16 -10.49 -1.56
C THR A 15 -4.67 -10.68 -2.99
N PRO A 16 -3.81 -11.06 -3.95
CA PRO A 16 -4.24 -11.39 -5.31
C PRO A 16 -5.45 -12.35 -5.31
N GLY A 17 -6.49 -11.98 -6.05
CA GLY A 17 -7.74 -12.74 -6.15
C GLY A 17 -8.70 -12.64 -4.96
N LYS A 18 -8.35 -11.90 -3.89
CA LYS A 18 -9.22 -11.67 -2.73
C LYS A 18 -9.68 -10.20 -2.65
N PRO A 19 -10.77 -9.89 -1.93
CA PRO A 19 -11.11 -8.51 -1.61
C PRO A 19 -10.02 -7.86 -0.74
N ALA A 20 -9.97 -6.53 -0.75
CA ALA A 20 -9.05 -5.77 0.09
C ALA A 20 -9.43 -5.87 1.57
N GLU A 21 -8.44 -5.95 2.44
CA GLU A 21 -8.62 -6.01 3.89
C GLU A 21 -8.78 -4.59 4.44
N LYS A 22 -10.00 -4.24 4.86
CA LYS A 22 -10.36 -2.86 5.24
C LYS A 22 -10.34 -2.58 6.74
N HIS A 23 -10.19 -3.61 7.57
CA HIS A 23 -10.26 -3.47 9.03
C HIS A 23 -8.89 -3.24 9.66
N HIS A 24 -7.81 -3.69 9.01
CA HIS A 24 -6.46 -3.67 9.55
C HIS A 24 -5.49 -2.95 8.60
N PRO A 25 -5.58 -1.60 8.50
CA PRO A 25 -4.66 -0.85 7.66
C PRO A 25 -3.24 -0.83 8.25
N PHE A 26 -2.26 -0.74 7.36
CA PHE A 26 -0.91 -0.31 7.73
C PHE A 26 -0.90 1.20 7.89
N THR A 27 -0.27 1.67 8.97
CA THR A 27 -0.08 3.11 9.21
C THR A 27 1.35 3.47 8.83
N LEU A 28 1.49 4.37 7.86
CA LEU A 28 2.78 4.86 7.36
C LEU A 28 2.90 6.36 7.57
N ARG A 29 4.13 6.88 7.52
CA ARG A 29 4.42 8.30 7.34
C ARG A 29 4.16 8.70 5.90
N ARG A 30 3.66 9.91 5.70
CA ARG A 30 3.45 10.47 4.36
C ARG A 30 4.79 10.54 3.61
N GLY A 31 4.81 10.07 2.37
CA GLY A 31 6.01 9.98 1.53
C GLY A 31 6.66 8.60 1.52
N GLN A 32 6.23 7.68 2.38
CA GLN A 32 6.64 6.27 2.30
C GLN A 32 6.06 5.57 1.07
N THR A 33 6.74 4.51 0.64
CA THR A 33 6.59 3.88 -0.66
C THR A 33 6.01 2.46 -0.58
N ILE A 34 5.88 1.82 -1.74
CA ILE A 34 5.53 0.39 -1.84
C ILE A 34 6.56 -0.50 -1.12
N ASP A 35 7.84 -0.16 -1.19
CA ASP A 35 8.88 -0.95 -0.51
C ASP A 35 8.75 -0.87 1.02
N ASP A 36 8.40 0.31 1.55
CA ASP A 36 8.11 0.50 2.98
C ASP A 36 6.94 -0.39 3.44
N VAL A 37 5.83 -0.41 2.70
CA VAL A 37 4.67 -1.23 3.08
C VAL A 37 4.99 -2.72 2.95
N ALA A 38 5.78 -3.13 1.95
CA ALA A 38 6.20 -4.52 1.79
C ALA A 38 7.02 -5.00 3.01
N HIS A 39 7.90 -4.15 3.55
CA HIS A 39 8.65 -4.45 4.78
C HIS A 39 7.75 -4.59 6.01
N LEU A 40 6.70 -3.76 6.12
CA LEU A 40 5.71 -3.87 7.20
C LEU A 40 4.89 -5.16 7.11
N VAL A 41 4.62 -5.65 5.89
CA VAL A 41 3.92 -6.93 5.69
C VAL A 41 4.83 -8.10 6.05
N HIS A 42 6.00 -8.23 5.40
CA HIS A 42 7.02 -9.22 5.74
C HIS A 42 8.33 -8.99 4.98
N LYS A 43 9.48 -9.26 5.63
CA LYS A 43 10.82 -9.12 5.03
C LYS A 43 11.02 -9.89 3.72
N ASP A 44 10.45 -11.08 3.60
CA ASP A 44 10.62 -11.92 2.40
C ASP A 44 9.78 -11.41 1.22
N ILE A 45 8.62 -10.78 1.51
CA ILE A 45 7.81 -10.11 0.50
C ILE A 45 8.59 -8.91 -0.03
N ALA A 46 9.15 -8.07 0.86
CA ALA A 46 9.97 -6.94 0.45
C ALA A 46 11.19 -7.36 -0.39
N ARG A 47 11.87 -8.44 -0.01
CA ARG A 47 13.00 -8.98 -0.76
C ARG A 47 12.58 -9.41 -2.17
N GLY A 48 11.51 -10.17 -2.30
CA GLY A 48 11.08 -10.74 -3.59
C GLY A 48 10.14 -9.84 -4.41
N LEU A 49 9.73 -8.68 -3.92
CA LEU A 49 8.75 -7.81 -4.58
C LEU A 49 9.15 -7.48 -6.02
N LYS A 50 8.33 -7.88 -6.99
CA LYS A 50 8.52 -7.58 -8.42
C LYS A 50 7.83 -6.28 -8.80
N TYR A 51 6.58 -6.11 -8.36
CA TYR A 51 5.78 -4.93 -8.59
C TYR A 51 4.61 -4.88 -7.58
N ALA A 52 3.89 -3.77 -7.55
CA ALA A 52 2.62 -3.69 -6.87
C ALA A 52 1.52 -3.18 -7.79
N ARG A 53 0.28 -3.45 -7.40
CA ARG A 53 -0.90 -2.83 -7.99
C ARG A 53 -1.57 -1.93 -6.96
N VAL A 54 -1.86 -0.69 -7.33
CA VAL A 54 -2.40 0.32 -6.43
C VAL A 54 -3.76 0.81 -6.92
N TRP A 55 -4.70 0.97 -6.00
CA TRP A 55 -5.98 1.62 -6.26
C TRP A 55 -6.13 2.82 -5.34
N ALA A 56 -6.25 4.00 -5.93
CA ALA A 56 -6.73 5.18 -5.23
C ALA A 56 -8.17 4.95 -4.76
N PRO A 57 -8.63 5.68 -3.72
CA PRO A 57 -10.02 5.66 -3.32
C PRO A 57 -10.93 5.91 -4.53
N HIS A 58 -11.86 5.00 -4.78
CA HIS A 58 -12.83 5.05 -5.89
C HIS A 58 -12.25 4.80 -7.30
N ALA A 59 -10.94 4.53 -7.45
CA ALA A 59 -10.37 4.19 -8.75
C ALA A 59 -10.70 2.76 -9.15
N VAL A 60 -11.07 2.58 -10.42
CA VAL A 60 -11.27 1.28 -11.05
C VAL A 60 -10.05 0.95 -11.90
N GLY A 61 -9.64 -0.32 -11.91
CA GLY A 61 -8.64 -0.79 -12.88
C GLY A 61 -7.19 -0.86 -12.41
N GLY A 62 -6.84 -0.36 -11.21
CA GLY A 62 -5.58 -0.60 -10.48
C GLY A 62 -4.28 -0.38 -11.26
N LEU A 63 -3.46 0.58 -10.84
CA LEU A 63 -2.22 0.94 -11.53
C LEU A 63 -1.06 0.00 -11.17
N HIS A 64 -0.32 -0.47 -12.17
CA HIS A 64 0.97 -1.14 -11.95
C HIS A 64 2.04 -0.12 -11.59
N VAL A 65 2.73 -0.34 -10.48
CA VAL A 65 3.76 0.57 -9.96
C VAL A 65 5.00 -0.19 -9.48
N GLY A 66 6.12 0.52 -9.45
CA GLY A 66 7.39 0.04 -8.90
C GLY A 66 7.51 0.30 -7.39
N ARG A 67 8.63 -0.15 -6.83
CA ARG A 67 8.97 -0.09 -5.40
C ARG A 67 8.99 1.33 -4.83
N ASP A 68 9.47 2.29 -5.60
CA ASP A 68 9.66 3.67 -5.17
C ASP A 68 8.38 4.53 -5.29
N HIS A 69 7.27 3.94 -5.71
CA HIS A 69 6.02 4.68 -5.84
C HIS A 69 5.53 5.16 -4.47
N PRO A 70 5.35 6.48 -4.27
CA PRO A 70 4.86 7.02 -3.01
C PRO A 70 3.38 6.71 -2.81
N LEU A 71 3.00 6.39 -1.58
CA LEU A 71 1.62 6.05 -1.22
C LEU A 71 0.86 7.25 -0.66
N ALA A 72 -0.45 7.24 -0.87
CA ALA A 72 -1.41 8.20 -0.33
C ALA A 72 -2.37 7.56 0.69
N ASP A 73 -3.01 8.40 1.52
CA ASP A 73 -3.99 7.93 2.51
C ASP A 73 -5.21 7.33 1.82
N GLY A 74 -5.58 6.12 2.23
CA GLY A 74 -6.75 5.41 1.73
C GLY A 74 -6.47 4.49 0.55
N GLU A 75 -5.24 4.42 0.04
CA GLU A 75 -4.92 3.55 -1.09
C GLU A 75 -4.96 2.07 -0.70
N ILE A 76 -5.34 1.25 -1.68
CA ILE A 76 -5.27 -0.21 -1.60
C ILE A 76 -4.04 -0.67 -2.37
N VAL A 77 -3.27 -1.58 -1.79
CA VAL A 77 -2.04 -2.14 -2.36
C VAL A 77 -2.14 -3.65 -2.44
N GLU A 78 -1.85 -4.20 -3.62
CA GLU A 78 -1.66 -5.63 -3.86
C GLU A 78 -0.19 -5.84 -4.23
N LEU A 79 0.53 -6.62 -3.42
CA LEU A 79 1.96 -6.88 -3.59
C LEU A 79 2.17 -8.17 -4.39
N HIS A 80 3.05 -8.13 -5.39
CA HIS A 80 3.38 -9.28 -6.23
C HIS A 80 4.87 -9.62 -6.11
N VAL A 81 5.14 -10.83 -5.65
CA VAL A 81 6.47 -11.42 -5.40
C VAL A 81 6.86 -12.35 -6.55
#